data_AF-A0A3R7AVT0-F1
#
_entry.id   AF-A0A3R7AVT0-F1
#
_cell.length_a   1.000
_cell.length_b   1.000
_cell.length_c   1.000
_cell.angle_alpha   90.00
_cell.angle_beta   90.00
_cell.angle_gamma   90.00
#
_symmetry.space_group_name_H-M   'P 1'
#
loop_
_entity.id
_entity.type
_entity.pdbx_description
1 polymer ?
#
loop_
_entity_poly.entity_id
_entity_poly.type
_entity_poly.pdbx_seq_one_letter_code
_entity_poly.pdbx_strand_id
1 'polypeptide(L)'
;MPTREPAPNGVLDKRLGVSNKSDDCETCHQKLTDCVGHFGYSTNASPPVIIMSSSSRRRYIQLELPVFHIGYIKATIEILQNICKSCSRVLLGGDVRESFLRRMKDPTADALKKINTRKRISLLCKKVVRCPHCDAINGTVRKIASPTLKIIHEKFRAKSAHDMRTVFVAQFAQAQAANSDLTNALLSKAQEDLSPVVVQELFERIPDQDCALLWLNAFAGRPEKLVMNAMLVPPVCIRPSVAMDVGSGSNEDDLTVKLQEIIQVR
;
A
#
# COMPACT_ATOMS: atom_id res chain seq x y z
N MET A 1 32.77 23.04 -20.26
CA MET A 1 31.62 22.12 -20.34
C MET A 1 31.10 21.91 -18.93
N PRO A 2 29.78 21.92 -18.67
CA PRO A 2 29.29 21.72 -17.31
C PRO A 2 29.82 20.38 -16.80
N THR A 3 30.46 20.41 -15.64
CA THR A 3 30.94 19.23 -14.91
C THR A 3 29.77 18.29 -14.72
N ARG A 4 29.87 17.06 -15.23
CA ARG A 4 28.82 16.03 -15.16
C ARG A 4 28.82 15.34 -13.81
N GLU A 5 28.82 16.15 -12.78
CA GLU A 5 28.72 15.66 -11.42
C GLU A 5 27.26 15.33 -11.13
N PRO A 6 27.00 14.20 -10.44
CA PRO A 6 25.66 13.87 -9.99
C PRO A 6 25.09 15.03 -9.16
N ALA A 7 23.84 15.40 -9.43
CA ALA A 7 23.17 16.45 -8.67
C ALA A 7 23.04 16.04 -7.18
N PRO A 8 23.33 16.95 -6.23
CA PRO A 8 23.18 16.67 -4.81
C PRO A 8 21.72 16.37 -4.46
N ASN A 9 21.47 15.39 -3.59
CA ASN A 9 20.14 14.87 -3.23
C ASN A 9 19.33 14.27 -4.38
N GLY A 10 19.96 13.98 -5.52
CA GLY A 10 19.35 13.25 -6.62
C GLY A 10 19.39 11.73 -6.42
N VAL A 11 18.83 11.00 -7.37
CA VAL A 11 18.92 9.52 -7.39
C VAL A 11 20.37 9.02 -7.53
N LEU A 12 21.29 9.76 -8.12
CA LEU A 12 22.69 9.32 -8.31
C LEU A 12 23.65 9.98 -7.31
N ASP A 13 23.14 10.44 -6.17
CA ASP A 13 23.94 11.08 -5.12
C ASP A 13 25.08 10.15 -4.64
N LYS A 14 26.31 10.68 -4.54
CA LYS A 14 27.52 9.95 -4.13
C LYS A 14 27.44 9.38 -2.70
N ARG A 15 26.50 9.86 -1.89
CA ARG A 15 26.17 9.28 -0.58
C ARG A 15 25.56 7.89 -0.67
N LEU A 16 24.98 7.54 -1.82
CA LEU A 16 24.31 6.25 -2.07
C LEU A 16 25.27 5.17 -2.56
N GLY A 17 26.52 5.55 -2.77
CA GLY A 17 27.54 4.75 -3.43
C GLY A 17 28.05 5.46 -4.68
N VAL A 18 29.10 4.89 -5.26
CA VAL A 18 29.73 5.37 -6.50
C VAL A 18 29.59 4.30 -7.57
N SER A 19 29.44 4.72 -8.82
CA SER A 19 29.46 3.82 -9.99
C SER A 19 30.76 3.95 -10.80
N ASN A 20 31.55 5.00 -10.54
CA ASN A 20 32.79 5.28 -11.26
C ASN A 20 34.00 4.79 -10.47
N LYS A 21 35.10 4.50 -11.17
CA LYS A 21 36.39 4.12 -10.55
C LYS A 21 37.15 5.32 -9.96
N SER A 22 36.83 6.53 -10.40
CA SER A 22 37.50 7.77 -10.03
C SER A 22 36.95 8.44 -8.78
N ASP A 23 35.65 8.27 -8.53
CA ASP A 23 34.95 8.90 -7.41
C ASP A 23 34.97 8.00 -6.17
N ASP A 24 35.13 8.60 -5.00
CA ASP A 24 34.98 7.94 -3.70
C ASP A 24 33.58 8.19 -3.12
N CYS A 25 33.04 7.22 -2.38
CA CYS A 25 31.73 7.38 -1.75
C CYS A 25 31.76 8.41 -0.60
N GLU A 26 30.76 9.29 -0.54
CA GLU A 26 30.68 10.29 0.54
C GLU A 26 30.34 9.71 1.92
N THR A 27 29.76 8.49 1.99
CA THR A 27 29.31 7.89 3.25
C THR A 27 30.38 6.98 3.88
N CYS A 28 31.04 6.14 3.08
CA CYS A 28 32.06 5.21 3.57
C CYS A 28 33.49 5.58 3.15
N HIS A 29 33.67 6.57 2.27
CA HIS A 29 34.97 6.98 1.74
C HIS A 29 35.78 5.86 1.09
N GLN A 30 35.09 4.82 0.62
CA GLN A 30 35.67 3.69 -0.10
C GLN A 30 35.43 3.82 -1.60
N LYS A 31 36.33 3.18 -2.36
CA LYS A 31 36.23 3.04 -3.82
C LYS A 31 35.18 2.02 -4.21
N LEU A 32 34.82 1.99 -5.48
CA LEU A 32 33.83 1.08 -6.07
C LEU A 32 33.99 -0.40 -5.67
N THR A 33 35.24 -0.89 -5.53
CA THR A 33 35.52 -2.30 -5.20
C THR A 33 35.18 -2.67 -3.76
N ASP A 34 35.32 -1.73 -2.83
CA ASP A 34 35.18 -1.99 -1.39
C ASP A 34 33.85 -1.46 -0.84
N CYS A 35 33.22 -0.51 -1.54
CA CYS A 35 31.95 0.08 -1.14
C CYS A 35 30.78 -0.90 -1.28
N VAL A 36 30.15 -1.24 -0.15
CA VAL A 36 28.94 -2.09 -0.10
C VAL A 36 27.69 -1.41 -0.65
N GLY A 37 27.71 -0.08 -0.83
CA GLY A 37 26.56 0.73 -1.22
C GLY A 37 25.64 1.09 -0.05
N HIS A 38 24.95 2.23 -0.17
CA HIS A 38 24.10 2.76 0.89
C HIS A 38 22.70 3.08 0.38
N PHE A 39 21.68 2.68 1.15
CA PHE A 39 20.29 2.98 0.81
C PHE A 39 19.99 4.46 0.96
N GLY A 40 19.23 4.98 -0.02
CA GLY A 40 19.24 6.41 -0.29
C GLY A 40 18.16 7.29 0.29
N TYR A 41 18.61 8.54 0.48
CA TYR A 41 17.93 9.76 0.85
C TYR A 41 17.88 10.64 -0.41
N SER A 42 16.69 11.04 -0.84
CA SER A 42 16.49 12.05 -1.89
C SER A 42 15.49 13.06 -1.34
N THR A 43 15.97 14.08 -0.62
CA THR A 43 15.10 15.20 -0.24
C THR A 43 15.00 16.19 -1.38
N ASN A 44 14.06 15.93 -2.28
CA ASN A 44 13.41 17.00 -3.04
C ASN A 44 12.15 17.40 -2.28
N ALA A 45 12.34 18.14 -1.19
CA ALA A 45 11.28 18.89 -0.54
C ALA A 45 11.88 20.15 0.09
N SER A 46 11.76 21.26 -0.62
CA SER A 46 11.78 22.61 -0.08
C SER A 46 10.59 23.31 -0.74
N PRO A 47 9.70 24.00 0.00
CA PRO A 47 9.93 24.64 1.30
C PRO A 47 9.35 23.87 2.52
N PRO A 48 9.66 24.29 3.76
CA PRO A 48 9.47 23.51 4.98
C PRO A 48 8.08 23.74 5.59
N VAL A 49 7.29 22.68 5.77
CA VAL A 49 6.14 22.69 6.70
C VAL A 49 6.12 21.35 7.45
N ILE A 50 6.67 21.38 8.67
CA ILE A 50 6.17 20.81 9.94
C ILE A 50 5.37 19.51 9.77
N ILE A 51 5.84 18.32 10.18
CA ILE A 51 5.75 17.83 11.57
C ILE A 51 7.00 17.04 12.03
N MET A 52 7.69 17.65 12.99
CA MET A 52 8.44 17.13 14.15
C MET A 52 8.84 15.63 14.21
N SER A 53 10.14 15.35 14.25
CA SER A 53 10.90 15.26 15.52
C SER A 53 12.35 14.89 15.23
N SER A 54 13.22 15.46 16.05
CA SER A 54 14.67 15.37 16.10
C SER A 54 15.20 13.92 16.02
N SER A 55 16.26 13.74 15.22
CA SER A 55 17.27 12.68 15.37
C SER A 55 17.00 11.27 14.81
N SER A 56 16.36 11.12 13.64
CA SER A 56 16.46 9.85 12.91
C SER A 56 16.52 10.00 11.40
N ARG A 57 17.70 9.64 10.85
CA ARG A 57 18.03 9.50 9.42
C ARG A 57 16.99 8.61 8.73
N ARG A 58 16.05 9.19 7.98
CA ARG A 58 15.06 8.42 7.20
C ARG A 58 15.62 8.13 5.80
N ARG A 59 15.63 6.84 5.42
CA ARG A 59 16.35 6.22 4.29
C ARG A 59 15.44 5.90 3.08
N TYR A 60 14.47 6.77 2.78
CA TYR A 60 13.39 6.48 1.82
C TYR A 60 12.84 7.74 1.13
N ILE A 61 12.26 7.58 -0.07
CA ILE A 61 11.40 8.57 -0.74
C ILE A 61 10.04 8.58 -0.06
N GLN A 62 9.59 9.73 0.41
CA GLN A 62 8.23 9.90 0.93
C GLN A 62 7.27 10.20 -0.22
N LEU A 63 6.22 9.39 -0.34
CA LEU A 63 5.17 9.60 -1.31
C LEU A 63 4.16 10.60 -0.75
N GLU A 64 3.65 11.47 -1.61
CA GLU A 64 2.63 12.45 -1.22
C GLU A 64 1.29 11.78 -0.88
N LEU A 65 0.96 10.72 -1.62
CA LEU A 65 -0.22 9.89 -1.38
C LEU A 65 0.19 8.41 -1.20
N PRO A 66 -0.51 7.66 -0.34
CA PRO A 66 -0.29 6.23 -0.18
C PRO A 66 -0.59 5.48 -1.48
N VAL A 67 0.16 4.40 -1.73
CA VAL A 67 -0.04 3.53 -2.89
C VAL A 67 -0.10 2.06 -2.47
N PHE A 68 -0.82 1.25 -3.23
CA PHE A 68 -0.87 -0.19 -2.97
C PHE A 68 0.45 -0.86 -3.34
N HIS A 69 1.00 -1.67 -2.44
CA HIS A 69 2.13 -2.51 -2.76
C HIS A 69 1.71 -3.70 -3.64
N ILE A 70 2.25 -3.81 -4.85
CA ILE A 70 1.84 -4.82 -5.83
C ILE A 70 2.04 -6.26 -5.33
N GLY A 71 3.10 -6.52 -4.55
CA GLY A 71 3.36 -7.84 -3.96
C GLY A 71 2.34 -8.24 -2.89
N TYR A 72 1.72 -7.28 -2.20
CA TYR A 72 0.80 -7.54 -1.10
C TYR A 72 -0.67 -7.36 -1.48
N ILE A 73 -0.98 -6.97 -2.72
CA ILE A 73 -2.34 -6.68 -3.16
C ILE A 73 -3.33 -7.83 -2.89
N LYS A 74 -2.89 -9.09 -3.06
CA LYS A 74 -3.72 -10.27 -2.78
C LYS A 74 -4.05 -10.39 -1.28
N ALA A 75 -3.06 -10.14 -0.42
CA ALA A 75 -3.24 -10.15 1.03
C ALA A 75 -4.11 -8.97 1.48
N THR A 76 -3.90 -7.77 0.92
CA THR A 76 -4.72 -6.58 1.18
C THR A 76 -6.20 -6.85 0.87
N ILE A 77 -6.51 -7.43 -0.29
CA ILE A 77 -7.88 -7.79 -0.67
C ILE A 77 -8.46 -8.83 0.28
N GLU A 78 -7.68 -9.83 0.68
CA GLU A 78 -8.15 -10.85 1.61
C GLU A 78 -8.47 -10.28 3.00
N ILE A 79 -7.64 -9.38 3.52
CA ILE A 79 -7.90 -8.66 4.77
C ILE A 79 -9.17 -7.81 4.62
N LEU A 80 -9.27 -7.03 3.54
CA LEU A 80 -10.45 -6.23 3.25
C LEU A 80 -11.73 -7.08 3.14
N GLN A 81 -11.66 -8.32 2.65
CA GLN A 81 -12.81 -9.23 2.61
C GLN A 81 -13.24 -9.72 3.99
N ASN A 82 -12.34 -9.71 4.98
CA ASN A 82 -12.58 -10.28 6.30
C ASN A 82 -12.95 -9.23 7.37
N ILE A 83 -12.75 -7.94 7.09
CA ILE A 83 -13.07 -6.83 7.99
C ILE A 83 -14.34 -6.07 7.56
N CYS A 84 -14.94 -5.38 8.52
CA CYS A 84 -16.01 -4.42 8.27
C CYS A 84 -15.44 -3.07 7.76
N LYS A 85 -16.08 -2.48 6.74
CA LYS A 85 -15.61 -1.23 6.11
C LYS A 85 -16.05 0.02 6.87
N SER A 86 -16.81 -0.14 7.96
CA SER A 86 -17.25 0.98 8.80
C SER A 86 -16.57 0.98 10.17
N CYS A 87 -16.44 -0.18 10.83
CA CYS A 87 -15.84 -0.28 12.17
C CYS A 87 -14.43 -0.92 12.19
N SER A 88 -13.89 -1.35 11.04
CA SER A 88 -12.60 -2.03 10.88
C SER A 88 -12.40 -3.34 11.67
N ARG A 89 -13.40 -3.82 12.42
CA ARG A 89 -13.32 -5.11 13.11
C ARG A 89 -13.56 -6.29 12.16
N VAL A 90 -13.05 -7.46 12.55
CA VAL A 90 -13.28 -8.71 11.79
C VAL A 90 -14.76 -9.08 11.81
N LEU A 91 -15.27 -9.58 10.69
CA LEU A 91 -16.68 -10.01 10.51
C LEU A 91 -16.97 -11.36 11.19
N LEU A 92 -16.54 -11.54 12.44
CA LEU A 92 -16.83 -12.71 13.26
C LEU A 92 -17.38 -12.27 14.62
N GLY A 93 -18.51 -12.84 15.04
CA GLY A 93 -19.13 -12.56 16.33
C GLY A 93 -18.73 -13.55 17.44
N GLY A 94 -18.84 -13.09 18.68
CA GLY A 94 -18.90 -13.88 19.92
C GLY A 94 -17.98 -15.12 19.99
N ASP A 95 -18.59 -16.25 20.34
CA ASP A 95 -17.91 -17.53 20.59
C ASP A 95 -17.09 -18.02 19.40
N VAL A 96 -17.59 -17.77 18.19
CA VAL A 96 -16.90 -18.16 16.95
C VAL A 96 -15.57 -17.42 16.85
N ARG A 97 -15.57 -16.10 17.11
CA ARG A 97 -14.35 -15.28 17.12
C ARG A 97 -13.34 -15.81 18.15
N GLU A 98 -13.78 -16.12 19.36
CA GLU A 98 -12.89 -16.62 20.42
C GLU A 98 -12.30 -18.00 20.11
N SER A 99 -13.10 -18.90 19.55
CA SER A 99 -12.65 -20.24 19.17
C SER A 99 -11.52 -20.20 18.13
N PHE A 100 -11.63 -19.32 17.14
CA PHE A 100 -10.60 -19.13 16.12
C PHE A 100 -9.38 -18.38 16.66
N LEU A 101 -9.57 -17.41 17.56
CA LEU A 101 -8.46 -16.73 18.23
C LEU A 101 -7.57 -17.72 19.00
N ARG A 102 -8.18 -18.64 19.77
CA ARG A 102 -7.42 -19.67 20.51
C ARG A 102 -6.60 -20.55 19.56
N ARG A 103 -7.20 -20.99 18.45
CA ARG A 103 -6.52 -21.82 17.43
C ARG A 103 -5.39 -21.09 16.70
N MET A 104 -5.53 -19.79 16.47
CA MET A 104 -4.52 -18.99 15.77
C MET A 104 -3.33 -18.64 16.68
N LYS A 105 -3.59 -18.40 17.98
CA LYS A 105 -2.57 -18.08 18.98
C LYS A 105 -1.80 -19.28 19.49
N ASP A 106 -2.26 -20.49 19.20
CA ASP A 106 -1.57 -21.73 19.59
C ASP A 106 -0.12 -21.75 19.02
N PRO A 107 0.92 -21.77 19.88
CA PRO A 107 2.31 -21.83 19.44
C PRO A 107 2.69 -23.21 18.88
N THR A 108 1.97 -24.27 19.24
CA THR A 108 2.24 -25.65 18.80
C THR A 108 1.61 -25.97 17.45
N ALA A 109 0.69 -25.12 16.99
CA ALA A 109 -0.04 -25.35 15.75
C ALA A 109 0.86 -25.18 14.52
N ASP A 110 0.93 -26.24 13.73
CA ASP A 110 1.63 -26.27 12.44
C ASP A 110 1.13 -25.20 11.46
N ALA A 111 2.02 -24.74 10.59
CA ALA A 111 1.74 -23.71 9.59
C ALA A 111 0.57 -24.12 8.67
N LEU A 112 0.47 -25.38 8.27
CA LEU A 112 -0.63 -25.87 7.42
C LEU A 112 -1.98 -25.82 8.14
N LYS A 113 -2.01 -26.21 9.42
CA LYS A 113 -3.24 -26.15 10.26
C LYS A 113 -3.73 -24.73 10.40
N LYS A 114 -2.81 -23.81 10.66
CA LYS A 114 -3.13 -22.39 10.72
C LYS A 114 -3.65 -21.96 9.32
N ILE A 115 -2.98 -22.28 8.19
CA ILE A 115 -3.40 -21.83 6.85
C ILE A 115 -4.84 -22.28 6.54
N ASN A 116 -5.18 -23.52 6.90
CA ASN A 116 -6.53 -24.05 6.75
C ASN A 116 -7.54 -23.33 7.64
N THR A 117 -7.16 -22.96 8.86
CA THR A 117 -7.98 -22.16 9.77
C THR A 117 -8.25 -20.77 9.18
N ARG A 118 -7.24 -20.10 8.63
CA ARG A 118 -7.38 -18.82 7.92
C ARG A 118 -8.35 -18.90 6.74
N LYS A 119 -8.23 -19.94 5.90
CA LYS A 119 -9.17 -20.18 4.79
C LYS A 119 -10.61 -20.34 5.29
N ARG A 120 -10.82 -21.07 6.38
CA ARG A 120 -12.15 -21.22 7.01
C ARG A 120 -12.69 -19.90 7.54
N ILE A 121 -11.87 -19.10 8.22
CA ILE A 121 -12.24 -17.75 8.69
C ILE A 121 -12.71 -16.90 7.51
N SER A 122 -11.94 -16.84 6.41
CA SER A 122 -12.32 -16.04 5.25
C SER A 122 -13.63 -16.50 4.60
N LEU A 123 -13.88 -17.81 4.54
CA LEU A 123 -15.15 -18.35 4.02
C LEU A 123 -16.35 -17.97 4.90
N LEU A 124 -16.18 -17.90 6.22
CA LEU A 124 -17.23 -17.46 7.14
C LEU A 124 -17.48 -15.95 6.99
N CYS A 125 -16.42 -15.13 7.02
CA CYS A 125 -16.55 -13.68 6.87
C CYS A 125 -17.26 -13.28 5.56
N LYS A 126 -16.97 -13.97 4.44
CA LYS A 126 -17.60 -13.71 3.14
C LYS A 126 -19.11 -13.96 3.10
N LYS A 127 -19.65 -14.76 4.01
CA LYS A 127 -21.08 -15.03 4.12
C LYS A 127 -21.81 -13.98 4.97
N VAL A 128 -21.07 -13.22 5.79
CA VAL A 128 -21.64 -12.22 6.70
C VAL A 128 -21.94 -10.95 5.93
N VAL A 129 -23.24 -10.65 5.77
CA VAL A 129 -23.71 -9.43 5.10
C VAL A 129 -23.81 -8.25 6.07
N ARG A 130 -24.25 -8.49 7.31
CA ARG A 130 -24.37 -7.45 8.35
C ARG A 130 -23.31 -7.63 9.41
N CYS A 131 -22.63 -6.55 9.77
CA CYS A 131 -21.56 -6.60 10.77
C CYS A 131 -22.13 -6.92 12.16
N PRO A 132 -21.58 -7.90 12.90
CA PRO A 132 -22.04 -8.21 14.26
C PRO A 132 -21.72 -7.12 15.29
N HIS A 133 -20.92 -6.11 14.94
CA HIS A 133 -20.49 -5.05 15.86
C HIS A 133 -21.20 -3.70 15.63
N CYS A 134 -21.45 -3.32 14.38
CA CYS A 134 -22.04 -2.01 14.04
C CYS A 134 -23.24 -2.10 13.10
N ASP A 135 -23.70 -3.32 12.76
CA ASP A 135 -24.80 -3.61 11.83
C ASP A 135 -24.65 -3.02 10.41
N ALA A 136 -23.47 -2.48 10.08
CA ALA A 136 -23.18 -2.00 8.73
C ALA A 136 -23.22 -3.14 7.71
N ILE A 137 -23.74 -2.84 6.53
CA ILE A 137 -23.78 -3.76 5.40
C ILE A 137 -22.39 -3.88 4.77
N ASN A 138 -21.94 -5.11 4.59
CA ASN A 138 -20.69 -5.47 3.94
C ASN A 138 -21.01 -6.38 2.76
N GLY A 139 -20.43 -6.04 1.62
CA GLY A 139 -20.55 -6.80 0.39
C GLY A 139 -19.23 -7.40 -0.07
N THR A 140 -19.19 -7.84 -1.33
CA THR A 140 -18.00 -8.47 -1.89
C THR A 140 -16.97 -7.41 -2.29
N VAL A 141 -15.74 -7.58 -1.81
CA VAL A 141 -14.59 -6.76 -2.25
C VAL A 141 -13.86 -7.50 -3.36
N ARG A 142 -13.61 -6.83 -4.49
CA ARG A 142 -12.84 -7.40 -5.60
C ARG A 142 -11.92 -6.37 -6.26
N LYS A 143 -10.85 -6.87 -6.89
CA LYS A 143 -10.03 -6.10 -7.82
C LYS A 143 -10.76 -6.04 -9.17
N ILE A 144 -10.79 -4.86 -9.79
CA ILE A 144 -11.26 -4.73 -11.18
C ILE A 144 -10.14 -5.21 -12.11
N ALA A 145 -10.51 -5.98 -13.14
CA ALA A 145 -9.61 -6.28 -14.25
C ALA A 145 -9.44 -5.03 -15.13
N SER A 146 -8.65 -4.08 -14.65
CA SER A 146 -8.24 -2.86 -15.35
C SER A 146 -6.71 -2.76 -15.37
N PRO A 147 -6.12 -2.00 -16.32
CA PRO A 147 -4.69 -1.72 -16.30
C PRO A 147 -4.27 -0.98 -15.02
N THR A 148 -5.20 -0.28 -14.37
CA THR A 148 -5.01 0.36 -13.08
C THR A 148 -5.37 -0.55 -11.92
N LEU A 149 -4.64 -0.41 -10.80
CA LEU A 149 -4.93 -1.13 -9.56
C LEU A 149 -6.10 -0.48 -8.82
N LYS A 150 -7.32 -0.93 -9.13
CA LYS A 150 -8.55 -0.49 -8.45
C LYS A 150 -9.20 -1.61 -7.67
N ILE A 151 -9.55 -1.33 -6.42
CA ILE A 151 -10.31 -2.22 -5.53
C ILE A 151 -11.68 -1.60 -5.32
N ILE A 152 -12.73 -2.39 -5.54
CA ILE A 152 -14.12 -1.98 -5.34
C ILE A 152 -14.78 -2.81 -4.25
N HIS A 153 -15.59 -2.15 -3.44
CA HIS A 153 -16.50 -2.74 -2.49
C HIS A 153 -17.94 -2.71 -3.02
N GLU A 154 -18.49 -3.88 -3.35
CA GLU A 154 -19.86 -4.02 -3.83
C GLU A 154 -20.85 -4.18 -2.68
N LYS A 155 -21.11 -3.08 -1.95
CA LYS A 155 -21.88 -3.07 -0.70
C LYS A 155 -23.28 -3.71 -0.83
N PHE A 156 -23.98 -3.48 -1.93
CA PHE A 156 -25.38 -3.86 -2.11
C PHE A 156 -25.61 -5.06 -3.05
N ARG A 157 -24.62 -5.94 -3.20
CA ARG A 157 -24.75 -7.12 -4.07
C ARG A 157 -25.75 -8.15 -3.52
N ALA A 158 -25.85 -8.27 -2.20
CA ALA A 158 -26.77 -9.21 -1.57
C ALA A 158 -28.23 -8.73 -1.69
N LYS A 159 -29.17 -9.65 -1.96
CA LYS A 159 -30.60 -9.33 -2.07
C LYS A 159 -31.14 -8.63 -0.81
N SER A 160 -30.67 -9.06 0.36
CA SER A 160 -31.02 -8.48 1.68
C SER A 160 -30.54 -7.04 1.90
N ALA A 161 -29.72 -6.51 0.98
CA ALA A 161 -29.19 -5.16 1.02
C ALA A 161 -29.76 -4.26 -0.10
N HIS A 162 -30.72 -4.74 -0.89
CA HIS A 162 -31.24 -4.00 -2.04
C HIS A 162 -32.04 -2.76 -1.64
N ASP A 163 -32.75 -2.80 -0.51
CA ASP A 163 -33.52 -1.65 -0.03
C ASP A 163 -32.62 -0.42 0.24
N MET A 164 -31.43 -0.68 0.81
CA MET A 164 -30.43 0.37 1.07
C MET A 164 -29.77 0.88 -0.21
N ARG A 165 -29.82 0.12 -1.31
CA ARG A 165 -29.36 0.59 -2.62
C ARG A 165 -30.27 1.68 -3.15
N THR A 166 -31.59 1.56 -2.96
CA THR A 166 -32.55 2.59 -3.38
C THR A 166 -32.28 3.90 -2.66
N VAL A 167 -32.01 3.84 -1.36
CA VAL A 167 -31.60 5.01 -0.56
C VAL A 167 -30.30 5.62 -1.10
N PHE A 168 -29.30 4.79 -1.40
CA PHE A 168 -28.04 5.26 -1.97
C PHE A 168 -28.22 5.93 -3.34
N VAL A 169 -29.02 5.35 -4.24
CA VAL A 169 -29.29 5.97 -5.55
C VAL A 169 -30.06 7.28 -5.40
N ALA A 170 -30.98 7.38 -4.45
CA ALA A 170 -31.71 8.62 -4.16
C ALA A 170 -30.79 9.77 -3.72
N GLN A 171 -29.64 9.50 -3.09
CA GLN A 171 -28.66 10.52 -2.71
C GLN A 171 -28.04 11.24 -3.92
N PHE A 172 -28.07 10.63 -5.11
CA PHE A 172 -27.53 11.24 -6.33
C PHE A 172 -28.50 12.19 -7.05
N ALA A 173 -29.72 12.39 -6.53
CA ALA A 173 -30.73 13.23 -7.18
C ALA A 173 -30.22 14.66 -7.47
N GLN A 174 -29.49 15.25 -6.52
CA GLN A 174 -28.91 16.59 -6.70
C GLN A 174 -27.84 16.62 -7.82
N ALA A 175 -26.98 15.59 -7.88
CA ALA A 175 -25.95 15.50 -8.90
C ALA A 175 -26.55 15.26 -10.30
N GLN A 176 -27.61 14.45 -10.39
CA GLN A 176 -28.33 14.20 -11.63
C GLN A 176 -29.05 15.45 -12.16
N ALA A 177 -29.54 16.32 -11.27
CA ALA A 177 -30.11 17.61 -11.66
C ALA A 177 -29.05 18.60 -12.20
N ALA A 178 -27.82 18.52 -11.69
CA ALA A 178 -26.72 19.40 -12.10
C ALA A 178 -25.97 18.91 -13.35
N ASN A 179 -25.97 17.60 -13.63
CA ASN A 179 -25.24 17.02 -14.75
C ASN A 179 -26.10 15.98 -15.49
N SER A 180 -26.49 16.32 -16.72
CA SER A 180 -27.29 15.46 -17.60
C SER A 180 -26.59 14.17 -18.04
N ASP A 181 -25.26 14.11 -17.95
CA ASP A 181 -24.47 12.94 -18.34
C ASP A 181 -24.52 11.83 -17.29
N LEU A 182 -24.95 12.14 -16.06
CA LEU A 182 -25.16 11.16 -14.98
C LEU A 182 -26.45 10.36 -15.21
N THR A 183 -26.39 9.51 -16.23
CA THR A 183 -27.48 8.59 -16.57
C THR A 183 -27.68 7.55 -15.48
N ASN A 184 -28.93 7.07 -15.36
CA ASN A 184 -29.29 5.96 -14.46
C ASN A 184 -28.46 4.70 -14.73
N ALA A 185 -27.97 4.51 -15.96
CA ALA A 185 -27.07 3.41 -16.32
C ALA A 185 -25.71 3.49 -15.60
N LEU A 186 -25.14 4.67 -15.43
CA LEU A 186 -23.89 4.88 -14.67
C LEU A 186 -24.12 4.71 -13.17
N LEU A 187 -25.20 5.29 -12.64
CA LEU A 187 -25.57 5.17 -11.23
C LEU A 187 -25.83 3.71 -10.82
N SER A 188 -26.37 2.90 -11.73
CA SER A 188 -26.55 1.46 -11.49
C SER A 188 -25.24 0.69 -11.28
N LYS A 189 -24.12 1.21 -11.80
CA LYS A 189 -22.78 0.64 -11.68
C LYS A 189 -21.94 1.33 -10.60
N ALA A 190 -22.45 2.40 -9.98
CA ALA A 190 -21.76 3.09 -8.91
C ALA A 190 -21.56 2.15 -7.71
N GLN A 191 -20.30 2.00 -7.29
CA GLN A 191 -19.88 1.23 -6.14
C GLN A 191 -18.91 2.06 -5.30
N GLU A 192 -18.56 1.57 -4.12
CA GLU A 192 -17.59 2.23 -3.26
C GLU A 192 -16.17 1.86 -3.69
N ASP A 193 -15.41 2.85 -4.14
CA ASP A 193 -14.00 2.70 -4.51
C ASP A 193 -13.13 2.73 -3.25
N LEU A 194 -12.36 1.66 -3.03
CA LEU A 194 -11.41 1.57 -1.93
C LEU A 194 -10.04 2.07 -2.40
N SER A 195 -9.82 3.38 -2.28
CA SER A 195 -8.53 4.02 -2.56
C SER A 195 -7.49 3.63 -1.51
N PRO A 196 -6.18 3.74 -1.80
CA PRO A 196 -5.13 3.46 -0.82
C PRO A 196 -5.27 4.28 0.47
N VAL A 197 -5.73 5.53 0.37
CA VAL A 197 -5.97 6.43 1.51
C VAL A 197 -7.05 5.83 2.42
N VAL A 198 -8.20 5.49 1.86
CA VAL A 198 -9.31 4.88 2.61
C VAL A 198 -8.89 3.54 3.22
N VAL A 199 -8.18 2.71 2.46
CA VAL A 199 -7.71 1.40 2.96
C VAL A 199 -6.70 1.57 4.10
N GLN A 200 -5.80 2.55 4.01
CA GLN A 200 -4.86 2.86 5.08
C GLN A 200 -5.61 3.24 6.37
N GLU A 201 -6.57 4.17 6.31
CA GLU A 201 -7.37 4.55 7.47
C GLU A 201 -8.14 3.35 8.07
N LEU A 202 -8.68 2.48 7.20
CA LEU A 202 -9.36 1.27 7.65
C LEU A 202 -8.41 0.34 8.38
N PHE A 203 -7.20 0.15 7.86
CA PHE A 203 -6.19 -0.72 8.44
C PHE A 203 -5.64 -0.20 9.75
N GLU A 204 -5.45 1.12 9.88
CA GLU A 204 -5.00 1.76 11.12
C GLU A 204 -6.00 1.55 12.27
N ARG A 205 -7.30 1.53 11.96
CA ARG A 205 -8.38 1.30 12.94
C ARG A 205 -8.55 -0.18 13.33
N ILE A 206 -7.84 -1.12 12.71
CA ILE A 206 -7.91 -2.54 13.09
C ILE A 206 -7.28 -2.71 14.49
N PRO A 207 -7.99 -3.32 15.45
CA PRO A 207 -7.42 -3.56 16.77
C PRO A 207 -6.40 -4.72 16.73
N ASP A 208 -5.33 -4.61 17.51
CA ASP A 208 -4.25 -5.59 17.54
C ASP A 208 -4.71 -7.01 17.90
N GLN A 209 -5.79 -7.11 18.67
CA GLN A 209 -6.40 -8.39 19.05
C GLN A 209 -6.94 -9.17 17.84
N ASP A 210 -7.40 -8.45 16.80
CA ASP A 210 -7.97 -9.03 15.59
C ASP A 210 -6.88 -9.37 14.55
N CYS A 211 -5.67 -8.83 14.67
CA CYS A 211 -4.55 -9.14 13.76
C CYS A 211 -4.26 -10.64 13.69
N ALA A 212 -4.34 -11.37 14.81
CA ALA A 212 -4.11 -12.82 14.84
C ALA A 212 -5.13 -13.59 13.98
N LEU A 213 -6.39 -13.13 13.89
CA LEU A 213 -7.41 -13.74 13.03
C LEU A 213 -7.13 -13.52 11.54
N LEU A 214 -6.45 -12.41 11.23
CA LEU A 214 -6.07 -12.02 9.87
C LEU A 214 -4.72 -12.60 9.42
N TRP A 215 -4.11 -13.48 10.22
CA TRP A 215 -2.73 -13.98 9.99
C TRP A 215 -1.64 -12.90 10.09
N LEU A 216 -1.87 -11.88 10.92
CA LEU A 216 -0.90 -10.80 11.09
C LEU A 216 -0.31 -10.85 12.49
N ASN A 217 0.96 -10.50 12.58
CA ASN A 217 1.62 -10.24 13.85
C ASN A 217 1.53 -8.73 14.12
N ALA A 218 0.80 -8.35 15.17
CA ALA A 218 0.58 -6.94 15.53
C ALA A 218 1.88 -6.17 15.81
N PHE A 219 2.96 -6.84 16.24
CA PHE A 219 4.23 -6.17 16.53
C PHE A 219 5.13 -6.06 15.29
N ALA A 220 5.22 -7.14 14.50
CA ALA A 220 6.12 -7.17 13.34
C ALA A 220 5.50 -6.48 12.11
N GLY A 221 4.20 -6.72 11.85
CA GLY A 221 3.57 -6.41 10.58
C GLY A 221 2.09 -6.08 10.74
N ARG A 222 1.81 -4.87 11.25
CA ARG A 222 0.47 -4.27 11.23
C ARG A 222 -0.06 -4.16 9.80
N PRO A 223 -1.39 -4.26 9.60
CA PRO A 223 -2.00 -4.20 8.28
C PRO A 223 -1.72 -2.88 7.55
N GLU A 224 -1.61 -1.73 8.23
CA GLU A 224 -1.33 -0.46 7.54
C GLU A 224 0.01 -0.46 6.78
N LYS A 225 0.99 -1.27 7.22
CA LYS A 225 2.30 -1.38 6.56
C LYS A 225 2.23 -2.06 5.18
N LEU A 226 1.09 -2.64 4.82
CA LEU A 226 0.86 -3.20 3.47
C LEU A 226 0.59 -2.11 2.43
N VAL A 227 0.21 -0.91 2.87
CA VAL A 227 0.07 0.29 2.04
C VAL A 227 1.38 1.07 2.12
N MET A 228 1.93 1.44 0.97
CA MET A 228 3.24 2.06 0.88
C MET A 228 3.10 3.58 0.91
N ASN A 229 3.66 4.19 1.96
CA ASN A 229 3.75 5.66 2.09
C ASN A 229 5.16 6.17 1.81
N ALA A 230 6.10 5.24 1.79
CA ALA A 230 7.51 5.51 1.62
C ALA A 230 8.14 4.37 0.81
N MET A 231 9.01 4.71 -0.13
CA MET A 231 9.73 3.76 -0.96
C MET A 231 11.23 3.85 -0.70
N LEU A 232 11.89 2.71 -0.47
CA LEU A 232 13.35 2.68 -0.32
C LEU A 232 14.03 2.92 -1.66
N VAL A 233 15.09 3.74 -1.66
CA VAL A 233 15.95 3.92 -2.84
C VAL A 233 17.10 2.92 -2.76
N PRO A 234 17.24 2.01 -3.74
CA PRO A 234 18.34 1.08 -3.76
C PRO A 234 19.69 1.80 -3.92
N PRO A 235 20.77 1.28 -3.30
CA PRO A 235 22.14 1.75 -3.51
C PRO A 235 22.56 1.76 -4.98
N VAL A 236 23.55 2.58 -5.32
CA VAL A 236 24.08 2.69 -6.69
C VAL A 236 24.70 1.37 -7.17
N CYS A 237 25.26 0.56 -6.28
CA CYS A 237 25.81 -0.76 -6.64
C CYS A 237 24.76 -1.75 -7.19
N ILE A 238 23.47 -1.54 -6.91
CA ILE A 238 22.36 -2.36 -7.45
C ILE A 238 21.89 -1.85 -8.82
N ARG A 239 22.15 -0.56 -9.12
CA ARG A 239 21.69 0.15 -10.33
C ARG A 239 22.86 0.89 -10.99
N PRO A 240 23.86 0.16 -11.50
CA PRO A 240 25.09 0.74 -12.02
C PRO A 240 24.83 1.56 -13.29
N SER A 241 25.56 2.66 -13.45
CA SER A 241 25.55 3.48 -14.67
C SER A 241 26.72 3.10 -15.56
N VAL A 242 26.50 3.04 -16.88
CA VAL A 242 27.53 2.70 -17.87
C VAL A 242 27.92 3.96 -18.64
N ALA A 243 29.18 4.39 -18.54
CA ALA A 243 29.69 5.47 -19.37
C ALA A 243 29.83 4.99 -20.84
N MET A 244 29.41 5.81 -21.81
CA MET A 244 29.66 5.53 -23.23
C MET A 244 30.96 6.17 -23.70
N ASP A 245 31.81 5.40 -24.38
CA ASP A 245 33.15 5.87 -24.82
C ASP A 245 33.10 6.86 -26.01
N VAL A 246 32.06 6.81 -26.85
CA VAL A 246 32.03 7.52 -28.16
C VAL A 246 31.01 8.66 -28.22
N GLY A 247 30.40 8.98 -27.10
CA GLY A 247 29.50 10.12 -26.98
C GLY A 247 29.45 10.51 -25.54
N SER A 248 29.55 11.80 -25.27
CA SER A 248 29.41 12.34 -23.93
C SER A 248 28.01 11.98 -23.40
N GLY A 249 27.81 10.80 -22.84
CA GLY A 249 26.55 10.32 -22.27
C GLY A 249 26.80 9.12 -21.36
N SER A 250 26.06 9.03 -20.25
CA SER A 250 25.95 7.81 -19.45
C SER A 250 24.63 7.12 -19.82
N ASN A 251 24.68 5.80 -19.92
CA ASN A 251 23.48 4.98 -19.97
C ASN A 251 23.12 4.59 -18.53
N GLU A 252 21.96 5.04 -18.08
CA GLU A 252 21.46 4.82 -16.72
C GLU A 252 20.66 3.53 -16.64
N ASP A 253 20.72 2.85 -15.50
CA ASP A 253 19.92 1.66 -15.24
C ASP A 253 18.40 1.96 -15.24
N ASP A 254 17.59 1.00 -15.68
CA ASP A 254 16.13 1.12 -15.74
C ASP A 254 15.52 1.51 -14.37
N LEU A 255 16.07 1.03 -13.26
CA LEU A 255 15.62 1.40 -11.92
C LEU A 255 15.87 2.89 -11.64
N THR A 256 17.02 3.42 -12.06
CA THR A 256 17.33 4.86 -11.92
C THR A 256 16.34 5.70 -12.71
N VAL A 257 16.02 5.30 -13.95
CA VAL A 257 15.04 6.01 -14.80
C VAL A 257 13.65 5.95 -14.17
N LYS A 258 13.19 4.79 -13.70
CA LYS A 258 11.88 4.67 -13.02
C LYS A 258 11.80 5.43 -11.71
N LEU A 259 12.88 5.50 -10.94
CA LEU A 259 12.93 6.33 -9.74
C LEU A 259 12.79 7.82 -10.07
N GLN A 260 13.42 8.29 -11.15
CA GLN A 260 13.27 9.67 -11.62
C GLN A 260 11.83 9.96 -12.06
N GLU A 261 11.22 9.06 -12.84
CA GLU A 261 9.81 9.19 -13.24
C GLU A 261 8.89 9.28 -12.01
N ILE A 262 9.10 8.44 -10.99
CA ILE A 262 8.32 8.48 -9.75
C ILE A 262 8.49 9.82 -9.00
N ILE A 263 9.71 10.34 -8.93
CA ILE A 263 9.99 11.63 -8.28
C ILE A 263 9.38 12.79 -9.07
N GLN A 264 9.35 12.71 -10.41
CA GLN A 264 8.78 13.75 -11.28
C GLN A 264 7.26 13.82 -11.20
N VAL A 265 6.58 12.71 -10.88
CA VAL A 265 5.13 12.67 -10.68
C VAL A 265 4.69 13.36 -9.38
N ARG A 266 5.63 13.79 -8.53
CA ARG A 266 5.37 14.60 -7.34
C ARG A 266 4.74 15.96 -7.69
#